data_AF-A0A920AFD0-F1
#
_entry.id   AF-A0A920AFD0-F1
#
_cell.length_a   1.000
_cell.length_b   1.000
_cell.length_c   1.000
_cell.angle_alpha   90.00
_cell.angle_beta   90.00
_cell.angle_gamma   90.00
#
_symmetry.space_group_name_H-M   'P 1'
#
loop_
_entity.id
_entity.type
_entity.pdbx_description
1 polymer ?
#
loop_
_entity_poly.entity_id
_entity_poly.type
_entity_poly.pdbx_seq_one_letter_code
_entity_poly.pdbx_strand_id
1 'polypeptide(L)'
;MHTTTFAEMFELDFGGFIIDTPGIKGLGLVEIEDSELADYFPEMLAFKGQCKFHNCKHLNEPKCAVKSALDTGEIHLIRYDSYISILEDDGNQYRESKYH
;
A
#
# COMPACT_ATOMS: atom_id res chain seq x y z
N MET A 1 8.16 15.90 19.85
CA MET A 1 6.99 15.96 20.75
C MET A 1 5.83 16.40 19.88
N HIS A 2 4.91 15.50 19.53
CA HIS A 2 3.65 15.86 18.85
C HIS A 2 2.67 16.32 19.93
N THR A 3 2.08 17.51 19.76
CA THR A 3 1.30 18.20 20.80
C THR A 3 -0.21 17.97 20.68
N THR A 4 -0.69 17.45 19.54
CA THR A 4 -2.10 17.16 19.29
C THR A 4 -2.41 15.73 19.76
N THR A 5 -3.26 15.58 20.78
CA THR A 5 -3.59 14.30 21.42
C THR A 5 -4.96 13.74 21.00
N PHE A 6 -5.79 14.52 20.31
CA PHE A 6 -7.13 14.13 19.87
C PHE A 6 -7.42 14.64 18.45
N ALA A 7 -8.35 13.98 17.76
CA ALA A 7 -8.82 14.44 16.46
C ALA A 7 -9.77 15.64 16.65
N GLU A 8 -9.46 16.78 16.03
CA GLU A 8 -10.29 17.99 16.07
C GLU A 8 -10.91 18.27 14.70
N MET A 9 -12.17 18.70 14.69
CA MET A 9 -12.90 19.04 13.45
C MET A 9 -13.10 20.55 13.34
N PHE A 10 -12.65 21.13 12.23
CA PHE A 10 -12.77 22.55 11.91
C PHE A 10 -13.75 22.73 10.75
N GLU A 11 -14.78 23.55 10.95
CA GLU A 11 -15.68 23.97 9.88
C GLU A 11 -15.02 25.09 9.06
N LEU A 12 -15.18 25.04 7.74
CA LEU A 12 -14.61 26.02 6.83
C LEU A 12 -15.64 27.06 6.45
N ASP A 13 -15.23 28.33 6.40
CA ASP A 13 -16.11 29.46 6.08
C ASP A 13 -16.76 29.37 4.69
N PHE A 14 -16.18 28.56 3.80
CA PHE A 14 -16.68 28.28 2.45
C PHE A 14 -17.45 26.95 2.34
N GLY A 15 -17.72 26.30 3.47
CA GLY A 15 -18.32 24.97 3.57
C GLY A 15 -17.29 23.84 3.56
N GLY A 16 -17.58 22.78 4.31
CA GLY A 16 -16.71 21.61 4.48
C GLY A 16 -16.06 21.54 5.86
N PHE A 17 -15.40 20.42 6.15
CA PHE A 17 -14.78 20.14 7.44
C PHE A 17 -13.35 19.63 7.26
N ILE A 18 -12.42 20.12 8.08
CA ILE A 18 -11.07 19.57 8.21
C ILE A 18 -11.01 18.79 9.52
N ILE A 19 -10.55 17.55 9.47
CA ILE A 19 -10.25 16.77 10.67
C ILE A 19 -8.73 16.75 10.84
N ASP A 20 -8.22 17.46 11.84
CA ASP A 20 -6.82 17.39 12.24
C ASP A 20 -6.63 16.21 13.18
N THR A 21 -5.97 15.15 12.72
CA THR A 21 -5.65 13.99 13.54
C THR A 21 -4.24 14.14 14.12
N PRO A 22 -3.98 13.64 15.35
CA PRO A 22 -2.62 13.48 15.87
C PRO A 22 -1.76 12.78 14.82
N GLY A 23 -0.50 13.21 14.66
CA GLY A 23 0.43 12.63 13.69
C GLY A 23 0.42 11.10 13.77
N ILE A 24 -0.23 10.47 12.78
CA ILE A 24 -0.32 9.01 12.69
C ILE A 24 1.09 8.50 12.39
N LYS A 25 1.71 7.84 13.37
CA LYS A 25 3.05 7.24 13.22
C LYS A 25 3.04 5.92 12.44
N GLY A 26 1.86 5.32 12.29
CA GLY A 26 1.61 4.15 11.48
C GLY A 26 0.11 4.02 11.27
N LEU A 27 -0.35 4.08 10.03
CA LEU A 27 -1.64 3.51 9.68
C LEU A 27 -1.41 2.00 9.79
N GLY A 28 -1.83 1.40 10.91
CA GLY A 28 -1.94 -0.05 10.98
C GLY A 28 -2.75 -0.47 9.76
N LEU A 29 -2.14 -1.24 8.88
CA LEU A 29 -2.89 -1.86 7.80
C LEU A 29 -3.95 -2.71 8.49
N VAL A 30 -5.19 -2.23 8.39
CA VAL A 30 -6.40 -2.98 8.70
C VAL A 30 -6.23 -4.37 8.09
N GLU A 31 -6.74 -5.42 8.73
CA GLU A 31 -6.67 -6.82 8.29
C GLU A 31 -7.00 -6.97 6.79
N ILE A 32 -6.00 -6.76 5.93
CA ILE A 32 -6.10 -6.86 4.47
C ILE A 32 -5.60 -8.25 4.15
N GLU A 33 -6.42 -9.03 3.47
CA GLU A 33 -5.97 -10.33 2.97
C GLU A 33 -4.90 -10.13 1.88
N ASP A 34 -3.88 -11.00 1.87
CA ASP A 34 -2.82 -11.02 0.85
C ASP A 34 -3.35 -10.95 -0.59
N SER A 35 -4.50 -11.59 -0.82
CA SER A 35 -5.24 -11.65 -2.08
C SER A 35 -5.78 -10.30 -2.54
N GLU A 36 -6.13 -9.42 -1.59
CA GLU A 36 -6.69 -8.09 -1.84
C GLU A 36 -5.60 -7.01 -1.85
N LEU A 37 -4.44 -7.26 -1.23
CA LEU A 37 -3.38 -6.26 -1.10
C LEU A 37 -2.98 -5.65 -2.45
N ALA A 38 -2.85 -6.48 -3.49
CA ALA A 38 -2.46 -6.02 -4.83
C ALA A 38 -3.50 -5.07 -5.46
N ASP A 39 -4.76 -5.16 -5.05
CA ASP A 39 -5.84 -4.31 -5.58
C ASP A 39 -5.72 -2.86 -5.12
N TYR A 40 -5.03 -2.61 -4.00
CA TYR A 40 -4.78 -1.27 -3.47
C TYR A 40 -3.62 -0.55 -4.17
N PHE A 41 -2.93 -1.21 -5.10
CA PHE A 41 -1.90 -0.64 -5.94
C PHE A 41 -2.45 -0.47 -7.37
N PRO A 42 -2.82 0.75 -7.82
CA PRO A 42 -3.44 0.96 -9.13
C PRO A 42 -2.67 0.35 -10.30
N GLU A 43 -1.34 0.41 -10.24
CA GLU A 43 -0.42 -0.16 -11.21
C GLU A 43 -0.42 -1.69 -11.24
N MET A 44 -0.72 -2.38 -10.12
CA MET A 44 -0.88 -3.83 -10.08
C MET A 44 -2.30 -4.26 -10.44
N LEU A 45 -3.29 -3.49 -9.97
CA LEU A 45 -4.71 -3.68 -10.28
C LEU A 45 -4.96 -3.68 -11.80
N ALA A 46 -4.23 -2.87 -12.56
CA ALA A 46 -4.31 -2.85 -14.03
C ALA A 46 -3.99 -4.22 -14.69
N PHE A 47 -3.20 -5.06 -14.02
CA PHE A 47 -2.82 -6.41 -14.47
C PHE A 47 -3.61 -7.53 -13.77
N LYS A 48 -4.64 -7.19 -13.00
CA LYS A 48 -5.47 -8.17 -12.30
C LYS A 48 -6.09 -9.16 -13.28
N GLY A 49 -6.03 -10.45 -12.93
CA GLY A 49 -6.56 -11.55 -13.75
C GLY A 49 -5.74 -11.90 -14.98
N GLN A 50 -4.64 -11.19 -15.27
CA GLN A 50 -3.73 -11.52 -16.39
C GLN A 50 -2.65 -12.53 -15.99
N CYS A 51 -2.56 -12.87 -14.70
CA CYS A 51 -1.67 -13.93 -14.23
C CYS A 51 -2.19 -15.31 -14.63
N LYS A 52 -1.27 -16.25 -14.84
CA LYS A 52 -1.63 -17.65 -15.15
C LYS A 52 -2.47 -18.30 -14.03
N PHE A 53 -2.19 -17.95 -12.77
CA PHE A 53 -2.86 -18.49 -11.60
C PHE A 53 -3.80 -17.46 -11.00
N HIS A 54 -4.99 -17.92 -10.58
CA HIS A 54 -6.02 -17.06 -9.97
C HIS A 54 -5.62 -16.55 -8.57
N ASN A 55 -4.79 -17.31 -7.86
CA ASN A 55 -4.28 -16.99 -6.51
C ASN A 55 -2.81 -16.53 -6.53
N CYS A 56 -2.38 -15.86 -7.60
CA CYS A 56 -1.02 -15.35 -7.72
C CYS A 56 -0.77 -14.24 -6.69
N LYS A 57 0.26 -14.41 -5.85
CA LYS A 57 0.75 -13.40 -4.88
C LYS A 57 1.84 -12.48 -5.47
N HIS A 58 2.15 -12.61 -6.75
CA HIS A 58 3.14 -11.80 -7.45
C HIS A 58 4.58 -11.85 -6.87
N LEU A 59 4.92 -12.96 -6.21
CA LEU A 59 6.23 -13.20 -5.57
C LEU A 59 7.18 -13.91 -6.52
N ASN A 60 6.92 -15.20 -6.73
CA ASN A 60 7.79 -16.13 -7.47
C ASN A 60 6.99 -17.00 -8.45
N GLU A 61 5.74 -16.66 -8.72
CA GLU A 61 4.89 -17.47 -9.59
C GLU A 61 5.33 -17.38 -11.06
N PRO A 62 5.37 -18.53 -11.77
CA PRO A 62 5.71 -18.52 -13.18
C PRO A 62 4.57 -17.89 -14.00
N LYS A 63 4.94 -17.05 -14.98
CA LYS A 63 3.99 -16.28 -15.82
C LYS A 63 3.08 -15.35 -15.01
N CYS A 64 3.67 -14.65 -14.06
CA CYS A 64 3.04 -13.53 -13.36
C CYS A 64 3.06 -12.26 -14.23
N ALA A 65 1.88 -11.68 -14.48
CA ALA A 65 1.75 -10.46 -15.27
C ALA A 65 2.39 -9.26 -14.56
N VAL A 66 2.26 -9.16 -13.23
CA VAL A 66 2.88 -8.10 -12.42
C VAL A 66 4.40 -8.15 -12.49
N LYS A 67 5.02 -9.35 -12.44
CA LYS A 67 6.48 -9.50 -12.63
C LYS A 67 6.91 -9.14 -14.04
N SER A 68 6.12 -9.52 -15.04
CA SER A 68 6.41 -9.15 -16.43
C SER A 68 6.34 -7.63 -16.62
N ALA A 69 5.34 -6.97 -16.02
CA ALA A 69 5.17 -5.52 -16.02
C ALA A 69 6.29 -4.80 -15.23
N LEU A 70 6.83 -5.44 -14.19
CA LEU A 70 8.02 -4.95 -13.48
C LEU A 70 9.25 -5.00 -14.38
N ASP A 71 9.46 -6.10 -15.10
CA ASP A 71 10.60 -6.28 -16.02
C ASP A 71 10.54 -5.34 -17.23
N THR A 72 9.33 -5.00 -17.72
CA THR A 72 9.12 -4.02 -18.81
C THR A 72 9.15 -2.56 -18.33
N GLY A 73 9.16 -2.32 -17.01
CA GLY A 73 9.15 -0.99 -16.42
C GLY A 73 7.77 -0.33 -16.36
N GLU A 74 6.69 -1.06 -16.66
CA GLU A 74 5.30 -0.60 -16.50
C GLU A 74 4.92 -0.47 -15.01
N ILE A 75 5.54 -1.29 -14.15
CA ILE A 75 5.48 -1.16 -12.69
C ILE A 75 6.85 -0.72 -12.18
N HIS A 76 6.87 0.37 -11.41
CA HIS A 76 8.11 0.89 -10.85
C HIS A 76 8.61 0.03 -9.69
N LEU A 77 9.92 -0.24 -9.63
CA LEU A 77 10.54 -1.09 -8.62
C LEU A 77 10.18 -0.68 -7.18
N ILE A 78 10.30 0.61 -6.84
CA ILE A 78 9.93 1.14 -5.52
C ILE A 78 8.48 0.78 -5.12
N ARG A 79 7.56 0.74 -6.08
CA ARG A 79 6.15 0.41 -5.84
C ARG A 79 5.98 -1.08 -5.59
N TYR A 80 6.67 -1.91 -6.37
CA TYR A 80 6.74 -3.35 -6.12
C TYR A 80 7.37 -3.67 -4.76
N ASP A 81 8.48 -3.03 -4.40
CA ASP A 81 9.13 -3.20 -3.10
C ASP A 81 8.20 -2.79 -1.95
N SER A 82 7.40 -1.73 -2.15
CA SER A 82 6.39 -1.31 -1.17
C SER A 82 5.30 -2.36 -0.99
N TYR A 83 4.85 -2.99 -2.06
CA TYR A 83 3.89 -4.11 -2.02
C TYR A 83 4.48 -5.30 -1.26
N ILE A 84 5.70 -5.72 -1.60
CA ILE A 84 6.40 -6.83 -0.92
C ILE A 84 6.60 -6.52 0.55
N SER A 85 7.05 -5.31 0.88
CA SER A 85 7.25 -4.89 2.27
C SER A 85 5.97 -4.92 3.08
N ILE A 86 4.80 -4.75 2.47
CA ILE A 86 3.51 -4.84 3.16
C ILE A 86 3.04 -6.30 3.24
N LEU A 87 3.24 -7.07 2.17
CA LEU A 87 2.85 -8.48 2.10
C LEU A 87 3.65 -9.36 3.07
N GLU A 88 4.92 -9.03 3.30
CA GLU A 88 5.82 -9.71 4.24
C GLU A 88 5.76 -9.11 5.66
N ASP A 89 4.99 -8.04 5.88
CA ASP A 89 4.88 -7.41 7.19
C ASP A 89 3.99 -8.25 8.13
N ASP A 90 4.62 -9.00 9.03
CA ASP A 90 3.96 -9.80 10.09
C ASP A 90 3.34 -8.93 11.22
N GLY A 91 3.05 -7.64 10.96
CA GLY A 91 2.45 -6.71 11.93
C GLY A 91 3.41 -5.74 12.62
N ASN A 92 4.59 -5.47 12.02
CA ASN A 92 5.54 -4.48 12.51
C ASN A 92 5.22 -3.10 11.92
N GLN A 93 4.51 -2.30 12.72
CA GLN A 93 3.82 -1.05 12.35
C GLN A 93 4.71 0.14 11.92
N TYR A 94 5.95 -0.10 11.51
CA TYR A 94 6.93 0.92 11.16
C TYR A 94 7.52 0.65 9.78
N ARG A 95 7.25 1.56 8.83
CA ARG A 95 7.99 1.61 7.56
C ARG A 95 9.43 2.03 7.84
N GLU A 96 10.36 1.09 7.85
CA GLU A 96 11.77 1.41 7.78
C GLU A 96 12.10 1.89 6.35
N SER A 97 12.56 3.14 6.22
CA SER A 97 13.08 3.64 4.95
C SER A 97 14.35 2.87 4.58
N LYS A 98 14.24 1.93 3.65
CA LYS A 98 15.40 1.18 3.09
C LYS A 98 16.29 2.02 2.16
N TYR A 99 15.99 3.30 1.99
CA TYR A 99 16.78 4.24 1.19
C TYR A 99 17.42 5.27 2.13
N HIS A 100 18.62 4.98 2.61
CA HIS A 100 19.53 5.95 3.23
C HIS A 100 20.96 5.67 2.79
#